data_AF-A0A8J4EDI9-F1
#
_entry.id   AF-A0A8J4EDI9-F1
#
_cell.length_a   1.000
_cell.length_b   1.000
_cell.length_c   1.000
_cell.angle_alpha   90.00
_cell.angle_beta   90.00
_cell.angle_gamma   90.00
#
_symmetry.space_group_name_H-M   'P 1'
#
loop_
_entity.id
_entity.type
_entity.pdbx_description
1 polymer ?
#
loop_
_entity_poly.entity_id
_entity_poly.type
_entity_poly.pdbx_seq_one_letter_code
_entity_poly.pdbx_strand_id
1 'polypeptide(L)'
;MKRVHREIVALVVGLTGIGLAAVGFNAVLEIGTCSSGGPYVSARPCPDNASSVFWTTFGGALLWAVGMLVSTRIFVPGAGLILWVVGFAGGGAATLVKVRSDSTIGGDARLGGTIMAVTFLLNGLVVAAIGIFQLVRRRTHGQGQRHRDRRAGAAATRRGRSPFYDLENLRSTGALTREEFTLLRADLENAGPGEEGLDRIERIRRIAQRRDSGALSTGEFERQKRSILR
;
A
#
# COMPACT_ATOMS: atom_id res chain seq x y z
N MET A 1 -13.39 2.85 -10.85
CA MET A 1 -12.00 3.12 -11.32
C MET A 1 -11.08 1.96 -10.98
N LYS A 2 -10.23 1.52 -11.93
CA LYS A 2 -9.22 0.49 -11.66
C LYS A 2 -8.26 1.00 -10.59
N ARG A 3 -7.86 0.12 -9.65
CA ARG A 3 -7.00 0.45 -8.49
C ARG A 3 -5.75 1.26 -8.87
N VAL A 4 -5.12 0.92 -9.99
CA VAL A 4 -3.94 1.61 -10.52
C VAL A 4 -4.22 3.07 -10.89
N HIS A 5 -5.37 3.37 -11.48
CA HIS A 5 -5.72 4.74 -11.87
C HIS A 5 -5.88 5.64 -10.64
N ARG A 6 -6.48 5.11 -9.56
CA ARG A 6 -6.61 5.85 -8.30
C ARG A 6 -5.24 6.19 -7.69
N GLU A 7 -4.29 5.26 -7.71
CA GLU A 7 -2.93 5.49 -7.18
C GLU A 7 -2.17 6.52 -8.03
N ILE A 8 -2.31 6.47 -9.36
CA ILE A 8 -1.72 7.48 -10.26
C ILE A 8 -2.31 8.86 -9.98
N VAL A 9 -3.64 8.96 -9.89
CA VAL A 9 -4.33 10.23 -9.58
C VAL A 9 -3.89 10.75 -8.21
N ALA A 10 -3.81 9.89 -7.19
CA ALA A 10 -3.33 10.26 -5.86
C ALA A 10 -1.91 10.82 -5.90
N LEU A 11 -1.00 10.18 -6.63
CA LEU A 11 0.38 10.64 -6.78
C LEU A 11 0.46 11.99 -7.50
N VAL A 12 -0.23 12.15 -8.63
CA VAL A 12 -0.21 13.41 -9.39
C VAL A 12 -0.75 14.55 -8.52
N VAL A 13 -1.96 14.38 -7.96
CA VAL A 13 -2.59 15.38 -7.10
C VAL A 13 -1.72 15.70 -5.89
N GLY A 14 -1.22 14.67 -5.21
CA GLY A 14 -0.41 14.85 -4.01
C GLY A 14 0.94 15.53 -4.28
N LEU A 15 1.64 15.14 -5.36
CA LEU A 15 2.92 15.75 -5.73
C LEU A 15 2.76 17.19 -6.21
N THR A 16 1.69 17.50 -6.96
CA THR A 16 1.35 18.89 -7.29
C THR A 16 1.09 19.70 -6.02
N GLY A 17 0.37 19.14 -5.05
CA GLY A 17 0.13 19.78 -3.75
C GLY A 17 1.42 20.07 -2.98
N ILE A 18 2.34 19.10 -2.92
CA ILE A 18 3.66 19.29 -2.31
C ILE A 18 4.44 20.40 -3.00
N GLY A 19 4.43 20.44 -4.34
CA GLY A 19 5.11 21.48 -5.11
C GLY A 19 4.57 22.88 -4.80
N LEU A 20 3.24 23.04 -4.80
CA LEU A 20 2.59 24.31 -4.47
C LEU A 20 2.86 24.73 -3.01
N ALA A 21 2.77 23.79 -2.07
CA ALA A 21 3.07 24.06 -0.67
C ALA A 21 4.54 24.48 -0.48
N ALA A 22 5.47 23.85 -1.19
CA ALA A 22 6.89 24.19 -1.14
C ALA A 22 7.15 25.59 -1.71
N VAL A 23 6.54 25.96 -2.85
CA VAL A 23 6.64 27.30 -3.43
C VAL A 23 6.06 28.36 -2.48
N GLY A 24 4.88 28.10 -1.92
CA GLY A 24 4.24 29.00 -0.96
C GLY A 24 5.08 29.18 0.30
N PHE A 25 5.57 28.08 0.88
CA PHE A 25 6.43 28.11 2.07
C PHE A 25 7.76 28.82 1.80
N ASN A 26 8.34 28.62 0.62
CA ASN A 26 9.55 29.31 0.18
C ASN A 26 9.36 30.85 0.20
N ALA A 27 8.21 31.32 -0.31
CA ALA A 27 7.84 32.72 -0.30
C ALA A 27 7.53 33.25 1.10
N VAL A 28 6.87 32.46 1.97
CA VAL A 28 6.65 32.84 3.38
C VAL A 28 7.97 33.07 4.11
N LEU A 29 8.97 32.22 3.88
CA LEU A 29 10.30 32.38 4.48
C LEU A 29 11.03 33.66 4.02
N GLU A 30 10.81 34.09 2.78
CA GLU A 30 11.39 35.32 2.23
C GLU A 30 10.67 36.57 2.74
N ILE A 31 9.33 36.52 2.87
CA ILE A 31 8.53 37.63 3.40
C ILE A 31 8.82 37.83 4.89
N GLY A 32 9.00 36.74 5.64
CA GLY A 32 9.19 36.77 7.09
C GLY A 32 7.93 37.18 7.84
N THR A 33 8.09 37.82 9.00
CA THR A 33 6.98 38.28 9.84
C THR A 33 6.46 39.64 9.33
N CYS A 34 5.25 39.63 8.78
CA CYS A 34 4.52 40.84 8.40
C CYS A 34 3.13 40.82 9.05
N SER A 35 2.60 42.00 9.35
CA SER A 35 1.23 42.15 9.89
C SER A 35 0.57 43.39 9.29
N SER A 36 -0.72 43.30 9.02
CA SER A 36 -1.54 44.40 8.53
C SER A 36 -2.22 45.20 9.66
N GLY A 37 -1.92 44.94 10.94
CA GLY A 37 -2.71 45.46 12.06
C GLY A 37 -1.93 46.17 13.18
N GLY A 38 -2.34 47.41 13.47
CA GLY A 38 -2.38 48.02 14.82
C GLY A 38 -1.20 48.93 15.23
N PRO A 39 -1.45 50.04 15.97
CA PRO A 39 -0.42 51.01 16.41
C PRO A 39 0.64 50.45 17.38
N TYR A 40 0.53 49.18 17.79
CA TYR A 40 1.42 48.52 18.75
C TYR A 40 2.12 47.27 18.19
N VAL A 41 2.00 46.99 16.89
CA VAL A 41 2.66 45.82 16.29
C VAL A 41 3.89 46.27 15.54
N SER A 42 5.07 45.94 16.08
CA SER A 42 6.37 46.15 15.43
C SER A 42 6.62 45.09 14.34
N ALA A 43 5.72 44.99 13.37
CA ALA A 43 5.87 44.14 12.19
C ALA A 43 5.95 45.00 10.94
N ARG A 44 6.66 44.49 9.92
CA ARG A 44 6.72 45.16 8.62
C ARG A 44 5.35 45.08 7.94
N PRO A 45 4.94 46.10 7.16
CA PRO A 45 3.74 46.00 6.34
C PRO A 45 3.87 44.81 5.37
N CYS A 46 2.80 44.03 5.21
CA CYS A 46 2.80 42.89 4.31
C CYS A 46 2.83 43.34 2.83
N PRO A 47 3.56 42.63 1.96
CA PRO A 47 3.51 42.89 0.52
C PRO A 47 2.12 42.52 -0.05
N ASP A 48 1.74 43.16 -1.15
CA ASP A 48 0.41 43.01 -1.78
C ASP A 48 0.09 41.55 -2.17
N ASN A 49 1.10 40.74 -2.44
CA ASN A 49 0.96 39.32 -2.79
C ASN A 49 0.88 38.38 -1.58
N ALA A 50 0.95 38.86 -0.33
CA ALA A 50 0.96 38.00 0.86
C ALA A 50 -0.28 37.09 0.95
N SER A 51 -1.44 37.58 0.54
CA SER A 51 -2.69 36.80 0.47
C SER A 51 -2.57 35.62 -0.50
N SER A 52 -1.99 35.85 -1.68
CA SER A 52 -1.79 34.82 -2.70
C SER A 52 -0.78 33.76 -2.24
N VAL A 53 0.26 34.15 -1.51
CA VAL A 53 1.27 33.24 -0.94
C VAL A 53 0.64 32.35 0.13
N PHE A 54 -0.20 32.91 0.99
CA PHE A 54 -0.95 32.15 1.98
C PHE A 54 -1.84 31.09 1.32
N TRP A 55 -2.65 31.48 0.34
CA TRP A 55 -3.54 30.55 -0.37
C TRP A 55 -2.80 29.50 -1.18
N THR A 56 -1.64 29.84 -1.75
CA THR A 56 -0.78 28.88 -2.46
C THR A 56 -0.24 27.83 -1.49
N THR A 57 0.23 28.26 -0.32
CA THR A 57 0.74 27.37 0.73
C THR A 57 -0.37 26.45 1.25
N PHE A 58 -1.51 27.05 1.62
CA PHE A 58 -2.65 26.33 2.19
C PHE A 58 -3.32 25.41 1.17
N GLY A 59 -3.54 25.90 -0.05
CA GLY A 59 -4.10 25.13 -1.16
C GLY A 59 -3.20 23.96 -1.55
N GLY A 60 -1.89 24.17 -1.58
CA GLY A 60 -0.92 23.08 -1.77
C GLY A 60 -1.00 22.02 -0.68
N ALA A 61 -1.06 22.44 0.60
CA ALA A 61 -1.19 21.52 1.73
C ALA A 61 -2.51 20.73 1.68
N LEU A 62 -3.62 21.38 1.33
CA LEU A 62 -4.92 20.73 1.16
C LEU A 62 -4.88 19.71 0.02
N LEU A 63 -4.31 20.08 -1.13
CA LEU A 63 -4.19 19.20 -2.29
C LEU A 63 -3.29 18.00 -1.98
N TRP A 64 -2.22 18.20 -1.22
CA TRP A 64 -1.38 17.13 -0.71
C TRP A 64 -2.16 16.18 0.21
N ALA A 65 -2.95 16.71 1.14
CA ALA A 65 -3.81 15.93 2.02
C ALA A 65 -4.87 15.14 1.23
N VAL A 66 -5.48 15.73 0.20
CA VAL A 66 -6.42 15.03 -0.70
C VAL A 66 -5.71 13.89 -1.43
N GLY A 67 -4.51 14.12 -1.96
CA GLY A 67 -3.69 13.06 -2.57
C GLY A 67 -3.44 11.89 -1.61
N MET A 68 -3.18 12.19 -0.33
CA MET A 68 -3.04 11.15 0.70
C MET A 68 -4.34 10.41 0.99
N LEU A 69 -5.47 11.10 1.10
CA LEU A 69 -6.78 10.48 1.38
C LEU A 69 -7.27 9.58 0.24
N VAL A 70 -7.00 9.98 -1.01
CA VAL A 70 -7.32 9.18 -2.19
C VAL A 70 -6.46 7.91 -2.24
N SER A 71 -5.25 7.97 -1.70
CA SER A 71 -4.42 6.78 -1.47
C SER A 71 -4.97 5.98 -0.29
N THR A 72 -5.69 4.89 -0.57
CA THR A 72 -6.25 3.96 0.43
C THR A 72 -5.23 3.31 1.39
N ARG A 73 -3.94 3.61 1.27
CA ARG A 73 -2.83 3.00 2.02
C ARG A 73 -1.76 4.04 2.32
N ILE A 74 -1.91 4.73 3.45
CA ILE A 74 -0.95 5.77 3.88
C ILE A 74 0.33 5.14 4.46
N PHE A 75 0.21 4.07 5.26
CA PHE A 75 1.34 3.44 5.97
C PHE A 75 1.75 2.06 5.42
N VAL A 76 1.29 1.70 4.23
CA VAL A 76 1.59 0.44 3.54
C VAL A 76 2.21 0.81 2.19
N PRO A 77 3.13 0.01 1.61
CA PRO A 77 3.71 0.30 0.30
C PRO A 77 2.64 0.66 -0.75
N GLY A 78 2.69 1.90 -1.24
CA GLY A 78 1.67 2.54 -2.08
C GLY A 78 1.91 4.04 -2.24
N ALA A 79 1.01 4.76 -2.93
CA ALA A 79 1.15 6.19 -3.20
C ALA A 79 1.25 7.04 -1.93
N GLY A 80 0.46 6.72 -0.90
CA GLY A 80 0.41 7.47 0.35
C GLY A 80 1.75 7.46 1.11
N LEU A 81 2.46 6.32 1.10
CA LEU A 81 3.80 6.23 1.67
C LEU A 81 4.77 7.16 0.93
N ILE A 82 4.71 7.18 -0.40
CA ILE A 82 5.57 8.05 -1.22
C ILE A 82 5.26 9.52 -0.92
N LEU A 83 3.98 9.90 -0.94
CA LEU A 83 3.56 11.27 -0.64
C LEU A 83 3.93 11.71 0.77
N TRP A 84 3.87 10.81 1.75
CA TRP A 84 4.30 11.09 3.11
C TRP A 84 5.80 11.33 3.18
N VAL A 85 6.60 10.42 2.62
CA VAL A 85 8.07 10.52 2.66
C VAL A 85 8.56 11.72 1.87
N VAL A 86 8.04 11.96 0.66
CA VAL A 86 8.44 13.10 -0.17
C VAL A 86 8.03 14.41 0.49
N GLY A 87 6.81 14.53 1.01
CA GLY A 87 6.36 15.77 1.64
C GLY A 87 7.08 16.06 2.95
N PHE A 88 7.24 15.08 3.85
CA PHE A 88 7.88 15.29 5.15
C PHE A 88 9.41 15.22 5.08
N ALA A 89 10.00 14.12 4.60
CA ALA A 89 11.46 14.00 4.54
C ALA A 89 12.05 14.89 3.44
N GLY A 90 11.43 14.91 2.25
CA GLY A 90 11.88 15.77 1.15
C GLY A 90 11.68 17.25 1.46
N GLY A 91 10.48 17.65 1.92
CA GLY A 91 10.20 19.04 2.33
C GLY A 91 11.06 19.50 3.50
N GLY A 92 11.28 18.65 4.51
CA GLY A 92 12.17 18.92 5.63
C GLY A 92 13.62 19.10 5.18
N ALA A 93 14.14 18.22 4.33
CA ALA A 93 15.48 18.35 3.76
C ALA A 93 15.66 19.64 2.96
N ALA A 94 14.71 19.95 2.07
CA ALA A 94 14.74 21.16 1.25
C ALA A 94 14.71 22.43 2.11
N THR A 95 13.85 22.45 3.14
CA THR A 95 13.77 23.56 4.10
C THR A 95 15.09 23.71 4.86
N LEU A 96 15.67 22.61 5.35
CA LEU A 96 16.93 22.64 6.07
C LEU A 96 18.07 23.19 5.21
N VAL A 97 18.13 22.78 3.94
CA VAL A 97 19.09 23.30 2.97
C VAL A 97 18.89 24.80 2.78
N LYS A 98 17.67 25.25 2.47
CA LYS A 98 17.38 26.67 2.26
C LYS A 98 17.77 27.52 3.47
N VAL A 99 17.33 27.13 4.66
CA VAL A 99 17.59 27.87 5.90
C VAL A 99 19.08 27.96 6.23
N ARG A 100 19.87 26.95 5.87
CA ARG A 100 21.32 26.97 6.03
C ARG A 100 22.04 27.77 4.93
N SER A 101 21.64 27.62 3.68
CA SER A 101 22.32 28.22 2.54
C SER A 101 22.04 29.70 2.38
N ASP A 102 20.85 30.14 2.78
CA ASP A 102 20.41 31.51 2.60
C ASP A 102 20.76 32.36 3.84
N SER A 103 21.61 33.37 3.64
CA SER A 103 22.03 34.33 4.67
C SER A 103 21.06 35.51 4.81
N THR A 104 20.09 35.66 3.90
CA THR A 104 19.09 36.74 3.95
C THR A 104 17.96 36.47 4.95
N ILE A 105 17.82 35.21 5.39
CA ILE A 105 16.81 34.80 6.37
C ILE A 105 17.21 35.31 7.76
N GLY A 106 16.33 36.10 8.37
CA GLY A 106 16.53 36.63 9.72
C GLY A 106 16.72 35.53 10.78
N GLY A 107 17.44 35.83 11.87
CA GLY A 107 17.82 34.86 12.90
C GLY A 107 16.64 34.05 13.46
N ASP A 108 15.53 34.72 13.77
CA ASP A 108 14.33 34.07 14.33
C ASP A 108 13.64 33.15 13.30
N ALA A 109 13.54 33.58 12.04
CA ALA A 109 13.00 32.78 10.94
C ALA A 109 13.88 31.55 10.66
N ARG A 110 15.21 31.71 10.78
CA ARG A 110 16.17 30.61 10.64
C ARG A 110 16.01 29.58 11.77
N LEU A 111 15.81 30.01 13.02
CA LEU A 111 15.56 29.09 14.13
C LEU A 111 14.25 28.32 13.92
N GLY A 112 13.15 29.02 13.65
CA GLY A 112 11.83 28.41 13.41
C GLY A 112 11.84 27.46 12.22
N GLY A 113 12.45 27.87 11.11
CA GLY A 113 12.62 27.04 9.91
C GLY A 113 13.46 25.79 10.17
N THR A 114 14.51 25.89 10.99
CA THR A 114 15.34 24.73 11.38
C THR A 114 14.55 23.74 12.24
N ILE A 115 13.79 24.21 13.24
CA ILE A 115 12.94 23.36 14.08
C ILE A 115 11.93 22.60 13.21
N MET A 116 11.20 23.32 12.36
CA MET A 116 10.22 22.72 11.44
C MET A 116 10.87 21.70 10.51
N ALA A 117 12.02 22.02 9.92
CA ALA A 117 12.74 21.13 9.02
C ALA A 117 13.16 19.82 9.68
N VAL A 118 13.69 19.89 10.91
CA VAL A 118 14.10 18.71 11.69
C VAL A 118 12.87 17.87 12.06
N THR A 119 11.80 18.49 12.54
CA THR A 119 10.55 17.77 12.87
C THR A 119 9.97 17.05 11.65
N PHE A 120 9.96 17.72 10.49
CA PHE A 120 9.49 17.12 9.24
C PHE A 120 10.39 15.96 8.79
N LEU A 121 11.71 16.13 8.86
CA LEU A 121 12.67 15.07 8.55
C LEU A 121 12.46 13.83 9.42
N LEU A 122 12.32 14.01 10.73
CA LEU A 122 12.10 12.89 11.67
C LEU A 122 10.79 12.15 11.35
N ASN A 123 9.69 12.88 11.13
CA ASN A 123 8.39 12.29 10.79
C ASN A 123 8.44 11.53 9.45
N GLY A 124 9.15 12.06 8.45
CA GLY A 124 9.30 11.40 7.16
C GLY A 124 10.19 10.15 7.23
N LEU A 125 11.32 10.24 7.93
CA LEU A 125 12.30 9.16 8.04
C LEU A 125 11.78 7.96 8.83
N VAL A 126 11.05 8.18 9.93
CA VAL A 126 10.46 7.08 10.72
C VAL A 126 9.50 6.27 9.85
N VAL A 127 8.62 6.93 9.11
CA VAL A 127 7.66 6.26 8.22
C VAL A 127 8.36 5.61 7.03
N ALA A 128 9.40 6.24 6.46
CA ALA A 128 10.23 5.65 5.42
C ALA A 128 10.89 4.34 5.90
N ALA A 129 11.48 4.35 7.11
CA ALA A 129 12.14 3.19 7.70
C ALA A 129 11.15 2.02 7.89
N ILE A 130 9.94 2.29 8.39
CA ILE A 130 8.88 1.29 8.53
C ILE A 130 8.49 0.73 7.15
N GLY A 131 8.31 1.60 6.14
CA GLY A 131 7.97 1.19 4.78
C GLY A 131 9.04 0.30 4.13
N ILE A 132 10.31 0.69 4.26
CA ILE A 132 11.46 -0.08 3.78
C ILE A 132 11.54 -1.42 4.50
N PHE A 133 11.37 -1.44 5.83
CA PHE A 133 11.41 -2.66 6.61
C PHE A 133 10.31 -3.65 6.22
N GLN A 134 9.08 -3.16 6.00
CA GLN A 134 7.99 -3.99 5.48
C GLN A 134 8.29 -4.53 4.07
N LEU A 135 8.90 -3.71 3.20
CA LEU A 135 9.29 -4.14 1.86
C LEU A 135 10.36 -5.23 1.90
N VAL A 136 11.38 -5.06 2.75
CA VAL A 136 12.45 -6.04 2.97
C VAL A 136 11.86 -7.34 3.54
N ARG A 137 11.04 -7.26 4.60
CA ARG A 137 10.36 -8.45 5.17
C ARG A 137 9.53 -9.19 4.14
N ARG A 138 8.78 -8.49 3.28
CA ARG A 138 8.01 -9.11 2.20
C ARG A 138 8.91 -9.82 1.18
N ARG A 139 10.07 -9.26 0.85
CA ARG A 139 11.04 -9.93 -0.03
C ARG A 139 11.61 -11.18 0.63
N THR A 140 12.02 -11.09 1.89
CA THR A 140 12.59 -12.22 2.64
C THR A 140 11.57 -13.35 2.80
N HIS A 141 10.32 -13.03 3.19
CA HIS A 141 9.26 -14.03 3.30
C HIS A 141 8.80 -14.56 1.93
N GLY A 142 8.70 -13.71 0.90
CA GLY A 142 8.32 -14.13 -0.45
C GLY A 142 9.36 -15.03 -1.13
N GLN A 143 10.65 -14.85 -0.86
CA GLN A 143 11.71 -15.77 -1.29
C GLN A 143 11.69 -17.07 -0.48
N GLY A 144 11.49 -17.00 0.83
CA GLY A 144 11.34 -18.17 1.69
C GLY A 144 10.14 -19.02 1.27
N GLN A 145 9.02 -18.39 0.90
CA GLN A 145 7.81 -19.07 0.46
C GLN A 145 7.94 -19.60 -0.97
N ARG A 146 8.57 -18.88 -1.91
CA ARG A 146 8.89 -19.46 -3.24
C ARG A 146 9.86 -20.63 -3.18
N HIS A 147 10.84 -20.61 -2.27
CA HIS A 147 11.71 -21.76 -2.04
C HIS A 147 10.99 -22.89 -1.31
N ARG A 148 10.10 -22.57 -0.37
CA ARG A 148 9.27 -23.56 0.33
C ARG A 148 8.18 -24.13 -0.57
N ASP A 149 7.67 -23.39 -1.55
CA ASP A 149 6.69 -23.83 -2.55
C ASP A 149 7.38 -24.55 -3.71
N ARG A 150 8.64 -24.21 -4.06
CA ARG A 150 9.45 -25.04 -4.97
C ARG A 150 9.93 -26.33 -4.29
N ARG A 151 10.32 -26.29 -3.01
CA ARG A 151 10.65 -27.49 -2.22
C ARG A 151 9.41 -28.28 -1.84
N ALA A 152 8.27 -27.64 -1.57
CA ALA A 152 7.00 -28.31 -1.33
C ALA A 152 6.39 -28.80 -2.64
N GLY A 153 6.59 -28.14 -3.78
CA GLY A 153 6.23 -28.68 -5.09
C GLY A 153 7.09 -29.87 -5.50
N ALA A 154 8.37 -29.89 -5.06
CA ALA A 154 9.27 -31.02 -5.25
C ALA A 154 9.16 -32.12 -4.16
N ALA A 155 8.52 -31.83 -3.02
CA ALA A 155 8.30 -32.78 -1.91
C ALA A 155 6.85 -33.29 -1.80
N ALA A 156 5.87 -32.53 -2.30
CA ALA A 156 4.47 -32.93 -2.43
C ALA A 156 4.28 -33.98 -3.53
N THR A 157 5.26 -34.16 -4.40
CA THR A 157 5.36 -35.34 -5.26
C THR A 157 5.79 -36.60 -4.50
N ARG A 158 6.05 -36.59 -3.18
CA ARG A 158 6.49 -37.85 -2.54
C ARG A 158 6.23 -38.17 -1.07
N ARG A 159 5.71 -37.33 -0.16
CA ARG A 159 5.34 -37.82 1.21
C ARG A 159 4.55 -36.80 2.05
N GLY A 160 3.33 -37.16 2.47
CA GLY A 160 2.84 -36.83 3.81
C GLY A 160 1.63 -35.91 4.01
N ARG A 161 0.91 -35.46 2.97
CA ARG A 161 -0.39 -34.78 3.17
C ARG A 161 -1.51 -35.81 3.08
N SER A 162 -2.36 -35.91 4.10
CA SER A 162 -3.43 -36.91 4.12
C SER A 162 -4.54 -36.52 3.11
N PRO A 163 -4.99 -37.44 2.24
CA PRO A 163 -6.07 -37.17 1.29
C PRO A 163 -7.37 -36.71 1.96
N PHE A 164 -7.60 -37.16 3.19
CA PHE A 164 -8.75 -36.76 3.99
C PHE A 164 -8.75 -35.27 4.36
N TYR A 165 -7.58 -34.67 4.58
CA TYR A 165 -7.48 -33.23 4.83
C TYR A 165 -7.88 -32.42 3.59
N ASP A 166 -7.49 -32.90 2.41
CA ASP A 166 -7.79 -32.24 1.14
C ASP A 166 -9.29 -32.29 0.82
N LEU A 167 -9.94 -33.42 1.11
CA LEU A 167 -11.40 -33.56 1.00
C LEU A 167 -12.16 -32.64 1.96
N GLU A 168 -11.75 -32.57 3.22
CA GLU A 168 -12.43 -31.74 4.22
C GLU A 168 -12.34 -30.26 3.85
N ASN A 169 -11.21 -29.83 3.27
CA ASN A 169 -11.04 -28.47 2.76
C ASN A 169 -11.92 -28.18 1.53
N LEU A 170 -12.14 -29.15 0.64
CA LEU A 170 -13.06 -28.99 -0.48
C LEU A 170 -14.52 -28.90 -0.04
N ARG A 171 -14.87 -29.60 1.05
CA ARG A 171 -16.18 -29.47 1.68
C ARG A 171 -16.37 -28.11 2.34
N SER A 172 -15.39 -27.64 3.12
CA SER A 172 -15.49 -26.36 3.83
C SER A 172 -15.58 -25.15 2.91
N THR A 173 -14.96 -25.23 1.72
CA THR A 173 -15.03 -24.21 0.67
C THR A 173 -16.29 -24.29 -0.19
N GLY A 174 -17.21 -25.21 0.10
CA GLY A 174 -18.44 -25.41 -0.67
C GLY A 174 -18.18 -25.89 -2.10
N ALA A 175 -17.02 -26.51 -2.37
CA ALA A 175 -16.72 -27.14 -3.65
C ALA A 175 -17.36 -28.53 -3.75
N LEU A 176 -17.56 -29.21 -2.62
CA LEU A 176 -18.24 -30.49 -2.51
C LEU A 176 -19.51 -30.37 -1.66
N THR A 177 -20.58 -31.00 -2.13
CA THR A 177 -21.78 -31.25 -1.33
C THR A 177 -21.51 -32.39 -0.32
N ARG A 178 -22.42 -32.54 0.66
CA ARG A 178 -22.30 -33.58 1.69
C ARG A 178 -22.36 -35.00 1.12
N GLU A 179 -23.13 -35.19 0.06
CA GLU A 179 -23.27 -36.48 -0.63
C GLU A 179 -21.98 -36.82 -1.40
N GLU A 180 -21.46 -35.85 -2.17
CA GLU A 180 -20.23 -36.01 -2.95
C GLU A 180 -19.00 -36.25 -2.06
N PHE A 181 -18.94 -35.60 -0.90
CA PHE A 181 -17.89 -35.84 0.10
C PHE A 181 -17.93 -37.28 0.62
N THR A 182 -19.12 -37.78 0.95
CA THR A 182 -19.29 -39.14 1.47
C THR A 182 -18.87 -40.18 0.44
N LEU A 183 -19.22 -39.99 -0.84
CA LEU A 183 -18.82 -40.87 -1.94
C LEU A 183 -17.30 -40.89 -2.12
N LEU A 184 -16.66 -39.72 -2.25
CA LEU A 184 -15.21 -39.64 -2.43
C LEU A 184 -14.44 -40.19 -1.22
N ARG A 185 -14.96 -39.98 -0.01
CA ARG A 185 -14.38 -40.53 1.21
C ARG A 185 -14.45 -42.06 1.22
N ALA A 186 -15.60 -42.64 0.88
CA ALA A 186 -15.77 -44.08 0.78
C ALA A 186 -14.86 -44.68 -0.30
N ASP A 187 -14.72 -44.01 -1.46
CA ASP A 187 -13.80 -44.43 -2.52
C ASP A 187 -12.34 -44.49 -2.04
N LEU A 188 -11.89 -43.48 -1.27
CA LEU A 188 -10.53 -43.47 -0.69
C LEU A 188 -10.33 -44.47 0.43
N GLU A 189 -11.36 -44.76 1.22
CA GLU A 189 -11.32 -45.78 2.26
C GLU A 189 -11.30 -47.20 1.65
N ASN A 190 -12.03 -47.43 0.56
CA ASN A 190 -12.14 -48.73 -0.12
C ASN A 190 -10.97 -49.03 -1.07
N ALA A 191 -10.53 -48.05 -1.87
CA ALA A 191 -9.44 -48.21 -2.84
C ALA A 191 -8.05 -47.92 -2.24
N GLY A 192 -8.00 -47.43 -1.01
CA GLY A 192 -6.81 -46.82 -0.42
C GLY A 192 -6.45 -45.48 -1.09
N PRO A 193 -5.36 -44.82 -0.65
CA PRO A 193 -4.84 -43.60 -1.28
C PRO A 193 -4.12 -43.93 -2.60
N GLY A 194 -4.81 -44.64 -3.50
CA GLY A 194 -4.34 -44.93 -4.85
C GLY A 194 -4.20 -43.66 -5.68
N GLU A 195 -3.36 -43.73 -6.72
CA GLU A 195 -3.03 -42.61 -7.60
C GLU A 195 -4.28 -41.99 -8.25
N GLU A 196 -5.29 -42.81 -8.57
CA GLU A 196 -6.55 -42.36 -9.17
C GLU A 196 -7.44 -41.54 -8.21
N GLY A 197 -7.57 -41.96 -6.95
CA GLY A 197 -8.37 -41.23 -5.96
C GLY A 197 -7.76 -39.86 -5.62
N LEU A 198 -6.43 -39.83 -5.51
CA LEU A 198 -5.67 -38.59 -5.30
C LEU A 198 -5.76 -37.65 -6.50
N ASP A 199 -5.65 -38.18 -7.72
CA ASP A 199 -5.77 -37.39 -8.94
C ASP A 199 -7.20 -36.82 -9.10
N ARG A 200 -8.23 -37.59 -8.74
CA ARG A 200 -9.63 -37.14 -8.75
C ARG A 200 -9.85 -35.94 -7.81
N ILE A 201 -9.33 -36.00 -6.58
CA ILE A 201 -9.36 -34.88 -5.61
C ILE A 201 -8.63 -33.66 -6.19
N GLU A 202 -7.46 -33.85 -6.78
CA GLU A 202 -6.65 -32.76 -7.31
C GLU A 202 -7.29 -32.08 -8.53
N ARG A 203 -7.97 -32.86 -9.39
CA ARG A 203 -8.78 -32.30 -10.48
C ARG A 203 -9.93 -31.44 -9.94
N ILE A 204 -10.65 -31.91 -8.91
CA ILE A 204 -11.73 -31.14 -8.26
C ILE A 204 -11.20 -29.85 -7.64
N ARG A 205 -10.05 -29.89 -6.97
CA ARG A 205 -9.37 -28.71 -6.44
C ARG A 205 -9.04 -27.70 -7.54
N ARG A 206 -8.51 -28.17 -8.67
CA ARG A 206 -8.12 -27.30 -9.79
C ARG A 206 -9.33 -26.59 -10.41
N ILE A 207 -10.47 -27.27 -10.56
CA ILE A 207 -11.69 -26.63 -11.08
C ILE A 207 -12.31 -25.67 -10.05
N ALA A 208 -12.23 -25.97 -8.75
CA ALA A 208 -12.69 -25.06 -7.69
C ALA A 208 -11.88 -23.75 -7.69
N GLN A 209 -10.56 -23.83 -7.84
CA GLN A 209 -9.71 -22.63 -7.97
C GLN A 209 -10.05 -21.79 -9.21
N ARG A 210 -10.44 -22.42 -10.33
CA ARG A 210 -10.89 -21.71 -11.54
C ARG A 210 -12.22 -21.02 -11.34
N ARG A 211 -13.16 -21.63 -10.60
CA ARG A 211 -14.42 -20.98 -10.20
C ARG A 211 -14.15 -19.77 -9.31
N ASP A 212 -13.32 -19.93 -8.28
CA ASP A 212 -13.06 -18.87 -7.30
C ASP A 212 -12.28 -17.68 -7.90
N SER A 213 -11.48 -17.92 -8.94
CA SER A 213 -10.82 -16.87 -9.73
C SER A 213 -11.72 -16.21 -10.77
N GLY A 214 -12.97 -16.65 -10.92
CA GLY A 214 -13.93 -16.16 -11.92
C GLY A 214 -13.62 -16.62 -13.35
N ALA A 215 -12.67 -17.56 -13.52
CA ALA A 215 -12.32 -18.14 -14.82
C ALA A 215 -13.34 -19.19 -15.29
N LEU A 216 -14.21 -19.67 -14.40
CA LEU A 216 -15.26 -20.64 -14.68
C LEU A 216 -16.57 -20.18 -14.07
N SER A 217 -17.67 -20.26 -14.83
CA SER A 217 -19.01 -20.03 -14.30
C SER A 217 -19.46 -21.17 -13.39
N THR A 218 -20.43 -20.91 -12.50
CA THR A 218 -21.00 -21.94 -11.60
C THR A 218 -21.57 -23.13 -12.38
N GLY A 219 -22.22 -22.89 -13.52
CA GLY A 219 -22.77 -23.94 -14.37
C GLY A 219 -21.71 -24.78 -15.08
N GLU A 220 -20.58 -24.20 -15.47
CA GLU A 220 -19.44 -24.95 -16.01
C GLU A 220 -18.75 -25.78 -14.94
N PHE A 221 -18.66 -25.25 -13.71
CA PHE A 221 -18.06 -25.94 -12.58
C PHE A 221 -18.86 -27.21 -12.26
N GLU A 222 -20.19 -27.10 -12.16
CA GLU A 222 -21.06 -28.26 -11.88
C GLU A 222 -21.06 -29.31 -13.01
N ARG A 223 -20.82 -28.91 -14.26
CA ARG A 223 -20.65 -29.85 -15.39
C ARG A 223 -19.33 -30.59 -15.30
N GLN A 224 -18.23 -29.88 -15.05
CA GLN A 224 -16.90 -30.49 -14.94
C GLN A 224 -16.79 -31.38 -13.69
N LYS A 225 -17.31 -30.92 -12.55
CA LYS A 225 -17.36 -31.71 -11.32
C LYS A 225 -18.08 -33.04 -11.52
N ARG A 226 -19.25 -33.04 -12.18
CA ARG A 226 -19.98 -34.27 -12.52
C ARG A 226 -19.21 -35.23 -13.43
N SER A 227 -18.37 -34.73 -14.34
CA SER A 227 -17.54 -35.59 -15.19
C SER A 227 -16.39 -36.28 -14.43
N ILE A 228 -15.95 -35.68 -13.32
CA ILE A 228 -14.86 -36.20 -12.48
C ILE A 228 -15.39 -37.17 -11.42
N LEU A 229 -16.64 -37.01 -11.00
CA LEU A 229 -17.30 -37.87 -10.00
C LEU A 229 -17.92 -39.15 -10.58
N ARG A 230 -17.96 -39.30 -11.90
CA ARG A 230 -18.36 -40.55 -12.59
C ARG A 230 -17.15 -41.43 -12.82
#